data_AF-A0AAP0RC19-F1
#
_entry.id   AF-A0AAP0RC19-F1
#
_cell.length_a   1.000
_cell.length_b   1.000
_cell.length_c   1.000
_cell.angle_alpha   90.00
_cell.angle_beta   90.00
_cell.angle_gamma   90.00
#
_symmetry.space_group_name_H-M   'P 1'
#
loop_
_entity.id
_entity.type
_entity.pdbx_description
1 polymer ?
#
loop_
_entity_poly.entity_id
_entity_poly.type
_entity_poly.pdbx_seq_one_letter_code
_entity_poly.pdbx_strand_id
1 'polypeptide(L)'
;MGKVAVGAAVVCAATVCAAAALIVRHRMRSSGRWAKAMAILREFEEKCGTPIGKLRQVADAMTVEMHAGLASEGGSKLKMLISYVDNLPTGDEKGLFYALDLGGTNFRVLRVQLGGKSKGVVKQESEEVSIPPHLMVGSSDALFDYIAEALAKFVATEGEDSHLSPGRQRELGFTFSFPVKQSSISSGSLIKWTKGFSIEDANMCGVENRTPDMSAMHHDTSSDLRVVGSKLKDILEISNTSLKTRKVIVELCDIVATRGARLSAAGIFGILKKLGRDTVRDGDKQKSQIAMDGGLFEHYTKFSSCMESTLKELLGEEVSESIMIEHSNDGSGVGAALLAASHSQYLEIEES
;
A
#
# COMPACT_ATOMS: atom_id res chain seq x y z
N MET A 1 12.80 -81.00 36.66
CA MET A 1 12.59 -80.32 35.37
C MET A 1 12.59 -78.83 35.63
N GLY A 2 13.66 -78.15 35.21
CA GLY A 2 13.92 -76.75 35.56
C GLY A 2 13.87 -75.80 34.35
N LYS A 3 13.83 -74.51 34.70
CA LYS A 3 14.21 -73.32 33.91
C LYS A 3 13.37 -73.01 32.66
N VAL A 4 12.29 -72.25 32.81
CA VAL A 4 11.86 -71.23 31.83
C VAL A 4 11.11 -70.12 32.59
N ALA A 5 11.18 -68.87 32.12
CA ALA A 5 10.38 -67.71 32.53
C ALA A 5 10.96 -66.75 33.60
N VAL A 6 12.14 -66.17 33.34
CA VAL A 6 12.49 -64.84 33.91
C VAL A 6 13.07 -63.86 32.85
N GLY A 7 13.38 -64.30 31.62
CA GLY A 7 14.12 -63.49 30.65
C GLY A 7 13.34 -62.49 29.77
N ALA A 8 12.00 -62.59 29.67
CA ALA A 8 11.24 -61.81 28.67
C ALA A 8 10.65 -60.47 29.19
N ALA A 9 10.52 -60.29 30.51
CA ALA A 9 9.89 -59.09 31.08
C ALA A 9 10.86 -57.89 31.20
N VAL A 10 12.16 -58.13 31.37
CA VAL A 10 13.15 -57.08 31.64
C VAL A 10 13.58 -56.34 30.36
N VAL A 11 13.56 -57.00 29.19
CA VAL A 11 13.96 -56.41 27.90
C VAL A 11 12.88 -55.46 27.33
N CYS A 12 11.60 -55.74 27.57
CA CYS A 12 10.50 -54.85 27.17
C CYS A 12 10.41 -53.58 28.04
N ALA A 13 10.70 -53.67 29.34
CA ALA A 13 10.68 -52.51 30.23
C ALA A 13 11.80 -51.51 29.89
N ALA A 14 13.02 -51.99 29.62
CA ALA A 14 14.17 -51.14 29.31
C ALA A 14 14.00 -50.36 27.98
N THR A 15 13.42 -50.99 26.95
CA THR A 15 13.17 -50.36 25.65
C THR A 15 12.05 -49.32 25.68
N VAL A 16 10.96 -49.58 26.43
CA VAL A 16 9.88 -48.61 26.66
C VAL A 16 10.38 -47.39 27.45
N CYS A 17 11.22 -47.58 28.47
CA CYS A 17 11.82 -46.48 29.23
C CYS A 17 12.77 -45.62 28.39
N ALA A 18 13.58 -46.23 27.51
CA ALA A 18 14.45 -45.48 26.59
C ALA A 18 13.67 -44.67 25.55
N ALA A 19 12.60 -45.24 24.98
CA ALA A 19 11.70 -44.52 24.07
C ALA A 19 10.98 -43.37 24.79
N ALA A 20 10.48 -43.59 26.01
CA ALA A 20 9.88 -42.54 26.83
C ALA A 20 10.89 -41.43 27.17
N ALA A 21 12.13 -41.78 27.53
CA ALA A 21 13.18 -40.81 27.81
C ALA A 21 13.59 -39.99 26.57
N LEU A 22 13.64 -40.61 25.39
CA LEU A 22 13.87 -39.91 24.12
C LEU A 22 12.70 -38.98 23.77
N ILE A 23 11.46 -39.43 23.95
CA ILE A 23 10.25 -38.61 23.75
C ILE A 23 10.24 -37.44 24.72
N VAL A 24 10.54 -37.66 26.01
CA VAL A 24 10.64 -36.62 27.03
C VAL A 24 11.77 -35.66 26.70
N ARG A 25 12.96 -36.13 26.32
CA ARG A 25 14.10 -35.28 25.93
C ARG A 25 13.82 -34.49 24.67
N HIS A 26 13.18 -35.09 23.67
CA HIS A 26 12.74 -34.41 22.45
C HIS A 26 11.66 -33.37 22.75
N ARG A 27 10.70 -33.70 23.62
CA ARG A 27 9.63 -32.79 24.07
C ARG A 27 10.19 -31.65 24.92
N MET A 28 11.17 -31.89 25.79
CA MET A 28 11.88 -30.87 26.56
C MET A 28 12.72 -29.96 25.67
N ARG A 29 13.45 -30.52 24.68
CA ARG A 29 14.24 -29.72 23.72
C ARG A 29 13.35 -28.90 22.79
N SER A 30 12.23 -29.46 22.35
CA SER A 30 11.19 -28.74 21.60
C SER A 30 10.55 -27.65 22.46
N SER A 31 10.24 -27.94 23.73
CA SER A 31 9.73 -26.96 24.69
C SER A 31 10.71 -25.80 24.90
N GLY A 32 12.01 -26.09 25.06
CA GLY A 32 13.05 -25.06 25.20
C GLY A 32 13.22 -24.20 23.94
N ARG A 33 13.18 -24.80 22.75
CA ARG A 33 13.17 -24.05 21.47
C ARG A 33 11.92 -23.17 21.36
N TRP A 34 10.77 -23.66 21.81
CA TRP A 34 9.53 -22.91 21.76
C TRP A 34 9.48 -21.77 22.77
N ALA A 35 10.03 -21.96 23.98
CA ALA A 35 10.22 -20.88 24.94
C ALA A 35 11.09 -19.77 24.37
N LYS A 36 12.18 -20.13 23.68
CA LYS A 36 13.02 -19.16 22.96
C LYS A 36 12.26 -18.42 21.84
N ALA A 37 11.47 -19.14 21.04
CA ALA A 37 10.66 -18.53 19.98
C ALA A 37 9.63 -17.53 20.54
N MET A 38 8.95 -17.87 21.63
CA MET A 38 8.01 -16.96 22.29
C MET A 38 8.71 -15.76 22.94
N ALA A 39 9.94 -15.94 23.46
CA ALA A 39 10.73 -14.82 23.98
C ALA A 39 11.09 -13.82 22.86
N ILE A 40 11.49 -14.33 21.69
CA ILE A 40 11.76 -13.50 20.50
C ILE A 40 10.49 -12.74 20.06
N LEU A 41 9.33 -13.42 20.04
CA LEU A 41 8.07 -12.79 19.66
C LEU A 41 7.70 -11.65 20.61
N ARG A 42 7.84 -11.85 21.92
CA ARG A 42 7.58 -10.80 22.94
C ARG A 42 8.53 -9.62 22.81
N GLU A 43 9.83 -9.88 22.62
CA GLU A 43 10.80 -8.82 22.38
C GLU A 43 10.48 -8.05 21.09
N PHE A 44 10.03 -8.76 20.05
CA PHE A 44 9.60 -8.14 18.80
C PHE A 44 8.35 -7.28 18.98
N GLU A 45 7.35 -7.76 19.72
CA GLU A 45 6.15 -7.01 20.10
C GLU A 45 6.51 -5.73 20.85
N GLU A 46 7.34 -5.83 21.89
CA GLU A 46 7.79 -4.68 22.69
C GLU A 46 8.51 -3.63 21.82
N LYS A 47 9.44 -4.08 20.97
CA LYS A 47 10.17 -3.20 20.03
C LYS A 47 9.27 -2.58 18.97
N CYS A 48 8.20 -3.27 18.58
CA CYS A 48 7.19 -2.75 17.66
C CYS A 48 6.14 -1.86 18.34
N GLY A 49 6.18 -1.75 19.67
CA GLY A 49 5.26 -0.95 20.47
C GLY A 49 5.21 0.52 20.05
N THR A 50 4.01 0.97 19.70
CA THR A 50 3.68 2.34 19.25
C THR A 50 2.65 2.98 20.19
N PRO A 51 3.01 3.26 21.46
CA PRO A 51 2.10 3.94 22.38
C PRO A 51 1.77 5.33 21.85
N ILE A 52 0.60 5.86 22.21
CA ILE A 52 0.06 7.10 21.65
C ILE A 52 1.02 8.30 21.79
N GLY A 53 1.75 8.39 22.91
CA GLY A 53 2.76 9.43 23.11
C GLY A 53 3.92 9.36 22.11
N LYS A 54 4.36 8.16 21.73
CA LYS A 54 5.39 7.97 20.70
C LYS A 54 4.85 8.35 19.32
N LEU A 55 3.58 8.03 19.02
CA LEU A 55 2.95 8.42 17.76
C LEU A 55 2.83 9.94 17.61
N ARG A 56 2.53 10.66 18.71
CA ARG A 56 2.55 12.13 18.71
C ARG A 56 3.95 12.68 18.39
N GLN A 57 5.00 12.12 19.01
CA GLN A 57 6.39 12.49 18.69
C GLN A 57 6.75 12.24 17.21
N VAL A 58 6.30 11.12 16.64
CA VAL A 58 6.49 10.82 15.20
C VAL A 58 5.78 11.85 14.33
N ALA A 59 4.54 12.22 14.66
CA ALA A 59 3.81 13.24 13.93
C ALA A 59 4.46 14.62 14.02
N ASP A 60 4.95 15.02 15.21
CA ASP A 60 5.67 16.28 15.40
C ASP A 60 6.96 16.31 14.57
N ALA A 61 7.73 15.21 14.57
CA ALA A 61 8.92 15.07 13.74
C ALA A 61 8.60 15.15 12.24
N MET A 62 7.48 14.55 11.80
CA MET A 62 7.00 14.66 10.42
C MET A 62 6.72 16.12 10.06
N THR A 63 6.00 16.86 10.91
CA THR A 63 5.70 18.28 10.68
C THR A 63 6.98 19.12 10.58
N VAL A 64 7.98 18.86 11.43
CA VAL A 64 9.30 19.53 11.36
C VAL A 64 10.01 19.24 10.04
N GLU A 65 10.09 17.98 9.62
CA GLU A 65 10.72 17.60 8.35
C GLU A 65 9.99 18.19 7.14
N MET A 66 8.66 18.35 7.19
CA MET A 66 7.88 19.04 6.15
C MET A 66 8.24 20.52 6.08
N HIS A 67 8.37 21.22 7.22
CA HIS A 67 8.80 22.62 7.26
C HIS A 67 10.22 22.78 6.69
N ALA A 68 11.15 21.93 7.09
CA ALA A 68 12.53 21.98 6.62
C ALA A 68 12.64 21.69 5.11
N GLY A 69 11.86 20.74 4.58
CA GLY A 69 11.84 20.42 3.15
C GLY A 69 11.24 21.53 2.28
N LEU A 70 10.25 22.27 2.80
CA LEU A 70 9.65 23.42 2.12
C LEU A 70 10.52 24.68 2.20
N ALA A 71 11.34 24.81 3.24
CA ALA A 71 12.18 26.00 3.44
C ALA A 71 13.34 26.08 2.42
N SER A 72 13.89 24.93 1.99
CA SER A 72 14.98 24.88 1.02
C SER A 72 15.11 23.51 0.37
N GLU A 73 15.51 23.45 -0.90
CA GLU A 73 15.82 22.20 -1.57
C GLU A 73 16.93 21.45 -0.82
N GLY A 74 16.67 20.21 -0.41
CA GLY A 74 17.60 19.39 0.37
C GLY A 74 17.65 19.68 1.87
N GLY A 75 16.80 20.57 2.38
CA GLY A 75 16.73 20.90 3.82
C GLY A 75 16.21 19.78 4.73
N SER A 76 15.68 18.70 4.14
CA SER A 76 15.01 17.59 4.83
C SER A 76 15.18 16.28 4.05
N LYS A 77 14.93 15.14 4.70
CA LYS A 77 14.76 13.87 3.99
C LYS A 77 13.44 13.83 3.21
N LEU A 78 12.45 14.61 3.62
CA LEU A 78 11.24 14.86 2.86
C LEU A 78 11.54 15.90 1.77
N LYS A 79 11.46 15.47 0.51
CA LYS A 79 11.80 16.33 -0.63
C LYS A 79 10.82 17.49 -0.85
N MET A 80 9.56 17.35 -0.40
CA MET A 80 8.50 18.36 -0.52
C MET A 80 8.44 19.01 -1.91
N LEU A 81 8.39 18.17 -2.96
CA LEU A 81 8.50 18.58 -4.35
C LEU A 81 7.28 19.41 -4.77
N ILE A 82 7.51 20.51 -5.48
CA ILE A 82 6.46 21.36 -6.03
C ILE A 82 5.77 20.64 -7.19
N SER A 83 4.45 20.49 -7.12
CA SER A 83 3.66 19.73 -8.10
C SER A 83 3.36 20.49 -9.40
N TYR A 84 3.47 21.83 -9.36
CA TYR A 84 2.95 22.76 -10.36
C TYR A 84 1.43 22.68 -10.58
N VAL A 85 0.70 21.94 -9.73
CA VAL A 85 -0.76 21.96 -9.66
C VAL A 85 -1.16 23.02 -8.65
N ASP A 86 -1.57 24.19 -9.13
CA ASP A 86 -2.07 25.29 -8.31
C ASP A 86 -3.61 25.34 -8.26
N ASN A 87 -4.27 24.79 -9.28
CA ASN A 87 -5.72 24.68 -9.38
C ASN A 87 -6.15 23.20 -9.43
N LEU A 88 -6.92 22.79 -8.43
CA LEU A 88 -7.55 21.47 -8.41
C LEU A 88 -8.82 21.47 -9.28
N PRO A 89 -9.25 20.30 -9.79
CA PRO A 89 -10.50 20.17 -10.53
C PRO A 89 -11.70 20.71 -9.74
N THR A 90 -12.61 21.34 -10.46
CA THR A 90 -13.76 22.08 -9.92
C THR A 90 -15.08 21.35 -10.10
N GLY A 91 -15.11 20.38 -11.00
CA GLY A 91 -16.31 19.69 -11.47
C GLY A 91 -16.94 20.33 -12.71
N ASP A 92 -16.48 21.51 -13.13
CA ASP A 92 -16.99 22.19 -14.33
C ASP A 92 -16.37 21.65 -15.64
N GLU A 93 -15.39 20.76 -15.54
CA GLU A 93 -14.67 20.19 -16.68
C GLU A 93 -15.60 19.41 -17.63
N LYS A 94 -15.39 19.59 -18.94
CA LYS A 94 -16.17 18.95 -20.02
C LYS A 94 -15.24 18.45 -21.12
N GLY A 95 -15.62 17.36 -21.77
CA GLY A 95 -14.90 16.81 -22.91
C GLY A 95 -14.34 15.42 -22.65
N LEU A 96 -13.61 14.91 -23.65
CA LEU A 96 -12.99 13.59 -23.61
C LEU A 96 -11.50 13.74 -23.28
N PHE A 97 -11.07 13.13 -22.17
CA PHE A 97 -9.68 13.16 -21.73
C PHE A 97 -9.14 11.77 -21.48
N TYR A 98 -7.85 11.62 -21.71
CA TYR A 98 -7.13 10.38 -21.45
C TYR A 98 -6.29 10.49 -20.20
N ALA A 99 -6.04 9.35 -19.56
CA ALA A 99 -5.02 9.23 -18.54
C ALA A 99 -4.16 7.99 -18.76
N LEU A 100 -2.87 8.12 -18.46
CA LEU A 100 -1.91 7.04 -18.33
C LEU A 100 -1.47 7.01 -16.87
N ASP A 101 -1.61 5.88 -16.21
CA ASP A 101 -1.19 5.68 -14.83
C ASP A 101 -0.15 4.58 -14.74
N LEU A 102 1.11 4.96 -14.55
CA LEU A 102 2.23 4.05 -14.38
C LEU A 102 2.53 3.88 -12.88
N GLY A 103 1.97 2.83 -12.28
CA GLY A 103 1.94 2.62 -10.83
C GLY A 103 3.01 1.67 -10.27
N GLY A 104 3.57 0.78 -11.09
CA GLY A 104 4.49 -0.28 -10.67
C GLY A 104 4.56 -1.39 -11.72
N THR A 105 4.30 -2.64 -11.33
CA THR A 105 4.31 -3.80 -12.24
C THR A 105 3.21 -3.78 -13.31
N ASN A 106 2.17 -2.95 -13.11
CA ASN A 106 1.12 -2.71 -14.08
C ASN A 106 1.04 -1.20 -14.36
N PHE A 107 0.53 -0.87 -15.55
CA PHE A 107 0.04 0.47 -15.85
C PHE A 107 -1.40 0.38 -16.34
N ARG A 108 -2.09 1.51 -16.29
CA ARG A 108 -3.45 1.63 -16.77
C ARG A 108 -3.55 2.74 -17.80
N VAL A 109 -4.34 2.48 -18.82
CA VAL A 109 -4.79 3.49 -19.78
C VAL A 109 -6.27 3.70 -19.56
N LEU A 110 -6.69 4.96 -19.45
CA LEU A 110 -8.07 5.33 -19.15
C LEU A 110 -8.53 6.42 -20.10
N ARG A 111 -9.83 6.43 -20.42
CA ARG A 111 -10.52 7.55 -21.05
C ARG A 111 -11.74 7.92 -20.23
N VAL A 112 -11.95 9.22 -20.05
CA VAL A 112 -13.03 9.78 -19.24
C VAL A 112 -13.77 10.83 -20.08
N GLN A 113 -15.08 10.63 -20.22
CA GLN A 113 -15.99 11.63 -20.77
C GLN A 113 -16.56 12.46 -19.63
N LEU A 114 -16.20 13.73 -19.59
CA LEU A 114 -16.65 14.70 -18.60
C LEU A 114 -17.82 15.51 -19.15
N GLY A 115 -18.84 15.72 -18.31
CA GLY A 115 -20.08 16.40 -18.67
C GLY A 115 -20.34 17.69 -17.89
N GLY A 116 -19.33 18.21 -17.17
CA GLY A 116 -19.45 19.38 -16.30
C GLY A 116 -20.27 19.11 -15.04
N LYS A 117 -20.50 20.17 -14.26
CA LYS A 117 -20.95 20.10 -12.87
C LYS A 117 -22.23 19.31 -12.60
N SER A 118 -23.15 19.29 -13.57
CA SER A 118 -24.42 18.57 -13.44
C SER A 118 -24.34 17.09 -13.76
N LYS A 119 -23.39 16.68 -14.62
CA LYS A 119 -23.25 15.30 -15.10
C LYS A 119 -22.02 14.58 -14.55
N GLY A 120 -21.01 15.31 -14.09
CA GLY A 120 -19.74 14.76 -13.62
C GLY A 120 -19.07 13.87 -14.69
N VAL A 121 -18.63 12.68 -14.27
CA VAL A 121 -18.11 11.65 -15.17
C VAL A 121 -19.28 10.93 -15.86
N VAL A 122 -19.44 11.15 -17.16
CA VAL A 122 -20.49 10.55 -18.00
C VAL A 122 -20.14 9.12 -18.39
N LYS A 123 -18.87 8.89 -18.73
CA LYS A 123 -18.37 7.57 -19.14
C LYS A 123 -16.91 7.46 -18.72
N GLN A 124 -16.54 6.28 -18.21
CA GLN A 124 -15.16 5.93 -17.89
C GLN A 124 -14.88 4.53 -18.45
N GLU A 125 -13.78 4.40 -19.18
CA GLU A 125 -13.28 3.12 -19.68
C GLU A 125 -11.79 3.03 -19.35
N SER A 126 -11.33 1.84 -18.98
CA SER A 126 -9.95 1.61 -18.57
C SER A 126 -9.48 0.22 -18.95
N GLU A 127 -8.20 0.10 -19.30
CA GLU A 127 -7.52 -1.16 -19.49
C GLU A 127 -6.27 -1.21 -18.61
N GLU A 128 -6.14 -2.27 -17.82
CA GLU A 128 -4.94 -2.54 -17.02
C GLU A 128 -4.02 -3.50 -17.80
N VAL A 129 -2.77 -3.09 -17.95
CA VAL A 129 -1.76 -3.81 -18.71
C VAL A 129 -0.59 -4.14 -17.80
N SER A 130 -0.24 -5.42 -17.75
CA SER A 130 0.92 -5.88 -16.98
C SER A 130 2.21 -5.64 -17.74
N ILE A 131 3.22 -5.09 -17.06
CA ILE A 131 4.53 -4.79 -17.65
C ILE A 131 5.38 -6.07 -17.62
N PRO A 132 5.84 -6.56 -18.77
CA PRO A 132 6.79 -7.66 -18.82
C PRO A 132 8.02 -7.36 -17.94
N PRO A 133 8.45 -8.27 -17.04
CA PRO A 133 9.52 -8.00 -16.08
C PRO A 133 10.84 -7.52 -16.71
N HIS A 134 11.15 -7.96 -17.94
CA HIS A 134 12.34 -7.54 -18.66
C HIS A 134 12.32 -6.05 -19.06
N LEU A 135 11.14 -5.43 -19.19
CA LEU A 135 11.02 -3.99 -19.46
C LEU A 135 11.22 -3.14 -18.21
N MET A 136 11.05 -3.71 -17.00
CA MET A 136 11.31 -3.00 -15.75
C MET A 136 12.81 -2.83 -15.45
N VAL A 137 13.66 -3.61 -16.13
CA VAL A 137 15.13 -3.61 -15.99
C VAL A 137 15.85 -3.38 -17.33
N GLY A 138 15.09 -3.07 -18.38
CA GLY A 138 15.59 -2.84 -19.75
C GLY A 138 15.95 -1.39 -19.99
N SER A 139 15.78 -0.91 -21.22
CA SER A 139 15.96 0.50 -21.58
C SER A 139 14.66 1.31 -21.40
N SER A 140 14.80 2.62 -21.20
CA SER A 140 13.65 3.53 -21.13
C SER A 140 12.86 3.53 -22.44
N ASP A 141 13.53 3.55 -23.60
CA ASP A 141 12.88 3.50 -24.92
C ASP A 141 11.97 2.27 -25.05
N ALA A 142 12.46 1.08 -24.69
CA ALA A 142 11.68 -0.15 -24.79
C ALA A 142 10.45 -0.15 -23.87
N LEU A 143 10.56 0.41 -22.66
CA LEU A 143 9.42 0.55 -21.75
C LEU A 143 8.38 1.53 -22.32
N PHE A 144 8.80 2.70 -22.80
CA PHE A 144 7.88 3.73 -23.27
C PHE A 144 7.27 3.39 -24.64
N ASP A 145 7.99 2.69 -25.51
CA ASP A 145 7.43 2.14 -26.77
C ASP A 145 6.30 1.15 -26.48
N TYR A 146 6.51 0.24 -25.51
CA TYR A 146 5.48 -0.73 -25.10
C TYR A 146 4.23 -0.05 -24.54
N ILE A 147 4.41 0.96 -23.69
CA ILE A 147 3.30 1.75 -23.12
C ILE A 147 2.57 2.53 -24.22
N ALA A 148 3.31 3.16 -25.14
CA ALA A 148 2.74 3.92 -26.25
C ALA A 148 1.94 3.04 -27.20
N GLU A 149 2.42 1.83 -27.51
CA GLU A 149 1.70 0.86 -28.34
C GLU A 149 0.39 0.41 -27.68
N ALA A 150 0.40 0.13 -26.37
CA ALA A 150 -0.80 -0.21 -25.62
C ALA A 150 -1.82 0.95 -25.60
N LEU A 151 -1.35 2.18 -25.37
CA LEU A 151 -2.21 3.37 -25.43
C LEU A 151 -2.80 3.58 -26.83
N ALA A 152 -2.02 3.40 -27.89
CA ALA A 152 -2.50 3.53 -29.26
C ALA A 152 -3.58 2.48 -29.59
N LYS A 153 -3.40 1.23 -29.15
CA LYS A 153 -4.41 0.17 -29.27
C LYS A 153 -5.69 0.53 -28.52
N PHE A 154 -5.56 1.03 -27.30
CA PHE A 154 -6.72 1.46 -26.50
C PHE A 154 -7.48 2.62 -27.15
N VAL A 155 -6.78 3.64 -27.68
CA VAL A 155 -7.39 4.76 -28.42
C VAL A 155 -8.13 4.26 -29.67
N ALA A 156 -7.63 3.23 -30.35
CA ALA A 156 -8.31 2.65 -31.51
C ALA A 156 -9.64 1.93 -31.18
N THR A 157 -9.97 1.74 -29.89
CA THR A 157 -11.25 1.15 -29.44
C THR A 157 -12.32 2.20 -29.12
N GLU A 158 -12.11 3.47 -29.48
CA GLU A 158 -13.12 4.51 -29.30
C GLU A 158 -14.43 4.16 -30.01
N GLY A 159 -15.54 4.33 -29.31
CA GLY A 159 -16.88 4.19 -29.89
C GLY A 159 -17.34 5.48 -30.59
N GLU A 160 -18.48 5.42 -31.28
CA GLU A 160 -19.10 6.58 -31.95
C GLU A 160 -19.40 7.74 -30.98
N ASP A 161 -19.62 7.47 -29.70
CA ASP A 161 -19.86 8.52 -28.69
C ASP A 161 -18.59 9.26 -28.24
N SER A 162 -17.39 8.87 -28.71
CA SER A 162 -16.09 9.43 -28.29
C SER A 162 -15.50 10.42 -29.31
N HIS A 163 -16.33 11.01 -30.17
CA HIS A 163 -15.86 11.90 -31.23
C HIS A 163 -15.23 13.19 -30.70
N LEU A 164 -13.94 13.37 -30.96
CA LEU A 164 -13.27 14.66 -30.86
C LEU A 164 -13.76 15.59 -31.98
N SER A 165 -14.00 16.86 -31.64
CA SER A 165 -14.29 17.87 -32.66
C SER A 165 -13.15 17.94 -33.69
N PRO A 166 -13.46 18.07 -35.00
CA PRO A 166 -12.43 18.18 -36.02
C PRO A 166 -11.39 19.26 -35.68
N GLY A 167 -10.10 18.90 -35.74
CA GLY A 167 -9.00 19.79 -35.41
C GLY A 167 -8.54 19.77 -33.94
N ARG A 168 -9.27 19.10 -33.03
CA ARG A 168 -8.81 18.88 -31.66
C ARG A 168 -7.85 17.69 -31.55
N GLN A 169 -6.84 17.85 -30.72
CA GLN A 169 -5.92 16.80 -30.31
C GLN A 169 -6.41 16.14 -29.01
N ARG A 170 -6.09 14.85 -28.83
CA ARG A 170 -6.31 14.16 -27.55
C ARG A 170 -5.35 14.70 -26.51
N GLU A 171 -5.88 15.01 -25.33
CA GLU A 171 -5.10 15.47 -24.19
C GLU A 171 -4.99 14.33 -23.16
N LEU A 172 -3.79 14.16 -22.61
CA LEU A 172 -3.41 13.04 -21.77
C LEU A 172 -2.86 13.55 -20.44
N GLY A 173 -3.47 13.12 -19.34
CA GLY A 173 -2.85 13.22 -18.01
C GLY A 173 -1.91 12.04 -17.78
N PHE A 174 -0.71 12.29 -17.27
CA PHE A 174 0.25 11.22 -16.99
C PHE A 174 0.58 11.15 -15.50
N THR A 175 0.03 10.15 -14.82
CA THR A 175 0.46 9.77 -13.47
C THR A 175 1.69 8.89 -13.55
N PHE A 176 2.80 9.42 -13.08
CA PHE A 176 4.08 8.72 -13.04
C PHE A 176 4.50 8.49 -11.58
N SER A 177 4.27 7.28 -11.07
CA SER A 177 4.39 6.95 -9.65
C SER A 177 5.84 6.73 -9.16
N PHE A 178 6.78 7.54 -9.65
CA PHE A 178 8.17 7.56 -9.23
C PHE A 178 8.58 9.00 -8.84
N PRO A 179 9.62 9.17 -8.00
CA PRO A 179 10.08 10.50 -7.64
C PRO A 179 10.55 11.31 -8.86
N VAL A 180 9.86 12.40 -9.19
CA VAL A 180 10.18 13.32 -10.31
C VAL A 180 10.43 14.73 -9.79
N LYS A 181 11.53 15.36 -10.22
CA LYS A 181 11.74 16.80 -10.04
C LYS A 181 11.01 17.51 -11.19
N GLN A 182 9.82 18.03 -10.92
CA GLN A 182 9.02 18.73 -11.93
C GLN A 182 9.63 20.10 -12.25
N SER A 183 9.55 20.48 -13.53
CA SER A 183 9.92 21.79 -14.07
C SER A 183 8.70 22.58 -14.58
N SER A 184 7.58 21.90 -14.84
CA SER A 184 6.28 22.49 -15.12
C SER A 184 5.16 21.48 -14.79
N ILE A 185 3.89 21.86 -15.02
CA ILE A 185 2.73 20.96 -14.89
C ILE A 185 2.84 19.71 -15.78
N SER A 186 3.54 19.82 -16.91
CA SER A 186 3.65 18.78 -17.94
C SER A 186 5.10 18.35 -18.23
N SER A 187 6.07 18.73 -17.39
CA SER A 187 7.47 18.33 -17.56
C SER A 187 8.19 18.09 -16.24
N GLY A 188 9.11 17.15 -16.24
CA GLY A 188 9.96 16.87 -15.09
C GLY A 188 11.04 15.84 -15.40
N SER A 189 12.03 15.76 -14.53
CA SER A 189 13.12 14.79 -14.63
C SER A 189 12.98 13.73 -13.53
N LEU A 190 13.04 12.46 -13.91
CA LEU A 190 13.10 11.35 -12.96
C LEU A 190 14.30 11.54 -12.01
N ILE A 191 14.07 11.36 -10.71
CA ILE A 191 15.15 11.43 -9.72
C ILE A 191 15.76 10.04 -9.48
N LYS A 192 14.92 9.01 -9.32
CA LYS A 192 15.34 7.61 -9.20
C LYS A 192 14.19 6.65 -9.41
N TRP A 193 14.47 5.47 -9.97
CA TRP A 193 13.53 4.36 -10.00
C TRP A 193 13.31 3.75 -8.61
N THR A 194 12.14 3.12 -8.42
CA THR A 194 11.74 2.41 -7.19
C THR A 194 10.82 1.23 -7.56
N LYS A 195 10.22 0.54 -6.60
CA LYS A 195 9.18 -0.50 -6.86
C LYS A 195 9.60 -1.61 -7.84
N GLY A 196 10.87 -2.03 -7.80
CA GLY A 196 11.41 -3.09 -8.66
C GLY A 196 11.84 -2.64 -10.06
N PHE A 197 11.66 -1.36 -10.42
CA PHE A 197 12.27 -0.81 -11.63
C PHE A 197 13.75 -0.53 -11.40
N SER A 198 14.56 -0.95 -12.36
CA SER A 198 16.00 -0.70 -12.42
C SER A 198 16.42 -0.52 -13.88
N ILE A 199 15.92 0.56 -14.48
CA ILE A 199 16.37 1.04 -15.78
C ILE A 199 17.63 1.89 -15.48
N GLU A 200 18.75 1.17 -15.36
CA GLU A 200 20.12 1.56 -14.92
C GLU A 200 20.24 2.36 -13.60
N ASP A 201 20.29 1.69 -12.43
CA ASP A 201 21.51 1.19 -11.74
C ASP A 201 21.13 0.67 -10.32
N ALA A 202 21.67 -0.51 -9.97
CA ALA A 202 21.55 -1.27 -8.71
C ALA A 202 20.23 -2.01 -8.35
N ASN A 203 20.33 -3.34 -8.35
CA ASN A 203 19.36 -4.32 -7.85
C ASN A 203 19.21 -4.29 -6.32
N MET A 204 17.97 -4.35 -5.83
CA MET A 204 17.68 -4.85 -4.48
C MET A 204 16.86 -6.15 -4.56
N CYS A 205 17.46 -7.25 -4.11
CA CYS A 205 16.74 -8.49 -3.80
C CYS A 205 16.27 -8.43 -2.35
N GLY A 206 14.96 -8.38 -2.15
CA GLY A 206 14.30 -8.67 -0.87
C GLY A 206 13.34 -9.83 -1.04
N VAL A 207 13.30 -10.75 -0.06
CA VAL A 207 12.27 -11.79 0.00
C VAL A 207 10.98 -11.11 0.45
N GLU A 208 10.06 -10.90 -0.48
CA GLU A 208 8.83 -10.13 -0.28
C GLU A 208 7.68 -11.03 0.18
N ASN A 209 7.36 -11.02 1.47
CA ASN A 209 6.01 -11.41 1.88
C ASN A 209 5.08 -10.30 1.43
N ARG A 210 4.29 -10.56 0.37
CA ARG A 210 3.42 -9.53 -0.21
C ARG A 210 2.26 -9.26 0.74
N THR A 211 1.87 -7.99 0.85
CA THR A 211 0.73 -7.53 1.66
C THR A 211 -0.55 -8.38 1.52
N PRO A 212 -0.94 -8.87 0.32
CA PRO A 212 -2.11 -9.74 0.17
C PRO A 212 -1.99 -11.08 0.91
N ASP A 213 -0.78 -11.63 1.02
CA ASP A 213 -0.54 -12.90 1.69
C ASP A 213 -0.67 -12.75 3.22
N MET A 214 -0.14 -11.66 3.77
CA MET A 214 -0.36 -11.30 5.18
C MET A 214 -1.84 -11.04 5.47
N SER A 215 -2.54 -10.28 4.62
CA SER A 215 -3.97 -10.03 4.76
C SER A 215 -4.76 -11.36 4.79
N ALA A 216 -4.49 -12.27 3.85
CA ALA A 216 -5.15 -13.57 3.81
C ALA A 216 -4.91 -14.41 5.09
N MET A 217 -3.68 -14.40 5.62
CA MET A 217 -3.36 -15.07 6.88
C MET A 217 -4.07 -14.44 8.08
N HIS A 218 -4.24 -13.12 8.08
CA HIS A 218 -4.91 -12.37 9.13
C HIS A 218 -6.42 -12.55 9.17
N HIS A 219 -7.04 -12.73 8.01
CA HIS A 219 -8.48 -12.97 7.88
C HIS A 219 -8.85 -14.46 7.98
N ASP A 220 -7.88 -15.35 8.25
CA ASP A 220 -8.14 -16.77 8.44
C ASP A 220 -8.90 -17.02 9.75
N THR A 221 -10.19 -17.29 9.62
CA THR A 221 -11.09 -17.63 10.73
C THR A 221 -11.29 -19.14 10.90
N SER A 222 -10.59 -19.98 10.12
CA SER A 222 -10.68 -21.43 10.25
C SER A 222 -10.11 -21.92 11.59
N SER A 223 -10.73 -22.94 12.17
CA SER A 223 -10.34 -23.45 13.49
C SER A 223 -8.91 -23.99 13.55
N ASP A 224 -8.37 -24.44 12.41
CA ASP A 224 -7.01 -24.95 12.26
C ASP A 224 -6.06 -23.95 11.59
N LEU A 225 -6.52 -22.75 11.23
CA LEU A 225 -5.75 -21.75 10.47
C LEU A 225 -5.20 -22.32 9.14
N ARG A 226 -6.04 -23.00 8.37
CA ARG A 226 -5.65 -23.69 7.13
C ARG A 226 -5.09 -22.76 6.07
N VAL A 227 -5.60 -21.52 5.96
CA VAL A 227 -5.08 -20.53 5.00
C VAL A 227 -3.65 -20.15 5.37
N VAL A 228 -3.37 -19.94 6.66
CA VAL A 228 -2.00 -19.74 7.17
C VAL A 228 -1.12 -20.93 6.81
N GLY A 229 -1.62 -22.15 7.01
CA GLY A 229 -0.92 -23.38 6.61
C GLY A 229 -0.59 -23.42 5.12
N SER A 230 -1.55 -23.07 4.25
CA SER A 230 -1.36 -23.03 2.80
C SER A 230 -0.34 -21.97 2.41
N LYS A 231 -0.47 -20.75 2.90
CA LYS A 231 0.45 -19.64 2.58
C LYS A 231 1.88 -19.93 2.99
N LEU A 232 2.09 -20.52 4.17
CA LEU A 232 3.43 -20.96 4.60
C LEU A 232 4.03 -22.03 3.68
N LYS A 233 3.20 -22.93 3.14
CA LYS A 233 3.64 -23.94 2.18
C LYS A 233 3.91 -23.33 0.80
N ASP A 234 3.00 -22.49 0.31
CA ASP A 234 3.04 -21.98 -1.06
C ASP A 234 4.13 -20.90 -1.24
N ILE A 235 4.44 -20.15 -0.18
CA ILE A 235 5.39 -19.02 -0.22
C ILE A 235 6.75 -19.40 0.35
N LEU A 236 6.76 -20.12 1.49
CA LEU A 236 7.98 -20.42 2.23
C LEU A 236 8.39 -21.90 2.15
N GLU A 237 7.62 -22.72 1.40
CA GLU A 237 7.82 -24.17 1.27
C GLU A 237 7.76 -24.92 2.62
N ILE A 238 7.13 -24.33 3.64
CA ILE A 238 7.00 -24.91 4.98
C ILE A 238 5.71 -25.72 5.07
N SER A 239 5.83 -27.04 4.97
CA SER A 239 4.72 -27.98 5.13
C SER A 239 4.54 -28.49 6.57
N ASN A 240 3.39 -29.13 6.85
CA ASN A 240 3.08 -29.81 8.13
C ASN A 240 3.16 -28.91 9.37
N THR A 241 2.79 -27.64 9.24
CA THR A 241 2.81 -26.67 10.34
C THR A 241 1.76 -27.00 11.41
N SER A 242 2.16 -26.96 12.68
CA SER A 242 1.25 -27.17 13.81
C SER A 242 0.32 -25.96 14.00
N LEU A 243 -0.87 -26.16 14.58
CA LEU A 243 -1.78 -25.06 14.94
C LEU A 243 -1.09 -24.02 15.84
N LYS A 244 -0.24 -24.47 16.77
CA LYS A 244 0.54 -23.59 17.66
C LYS A 244 1.48 -22.68 16.87
N THR A 245 2.12 -23.21 15.83
CA THR A 245 2.98 -22.44 14.91
C THR A 245 2.16 -21.43 14.12
N ARG A 246 1.03 -21.85 13.55
CA ARG A 246 0.15 -20.97 12.76
C ARG A 246 -0.38 -19.81 13.59
N LYS A 247 -0.75 -20.03 14.86
CA LYS A 247 -1.14 -18.97 15.80
C LYS A 247 -0.04 -17.92 16.01
N VAL A 248 1.21 -18.36 16.19
CA VAL A 248 2.36 -17.45 16.32
C VAL A 248 2.58 -16.64 15.03
N ILE A 249 2.34 -17.22 13.86
CA ILE A 249 2.43 -16.48 12.59
C ILE A 249 1.33 -15.42 12.48
N VAL A 250 0.11 -15.71 12.93
CA VAL A 250 -0.98 -14.72 12.99
C VAL A 250 -0.62 -13.58 13.94
N GLU A 251 -0.08 -13.89 15.13
CA GLU A 251 0.39 -12.91 16.12
C GLU A 251 1.52 -12.03 15.55
N LEU A 252 2.47 -12.62 14.82
CA LEU A 252 3.51 -11.86 14.12
C LEU A 252 2.94 -10.90 13.08
N CYS A 253 2.00 -11.38 12.26
CA CYS A 253 1.31 -10.52 11.29
C CYS A 253 0.57 -9.38 12.01
N ASP A 254 0.04 -9.63 13.22
CA ASP A 254 -0.73 -8.66 14.00
C ASP A 254 0.14 -7.53 14.50
N ILE A 255 1.31 -7.87 15.05
CA ILE A 255 2.32 -6.90 15.48
C ILE A 255 2.77 -6.04 14.29
N VAL A 256 3.07 -6.66 13.14
CA VAL A 256 3.56 -5.94 11.95
C VAL A 256 2.50 -5.01 11.38
N ALA A 257 1.27 -5.52 11.16
CA ALA A 257 0.17 -4.75 10.60
C ALA A 257 -0.24 -3.59 11.52
N THR A 258 -0.37 -3.85 12.82
CA THR A 258 -0.71 -2.83 13.83
C THR A 258 0.34 -1.72 13.87
N ARG A 259 1.63 -2.06 13.91
CA ARG A 259 2.70 -1.06 13.87
C ARG A 259 2.63 -0.22 12.60
N GLY A 260 2.47 -0.86 11.45
CA GLY A 260 2.35 -0.18 10.16
C GLY A 260 1.17 0.81 10.13
N ALA A 261 -0.02 0.35 10.50
CA ALA A 261 -1.24 1.14 10.52
C ALA A 261 -1.13 2.34 11.47
N ARG A 262 -0.59 2.12 12.68
CA ARG A 262 -0.40 3.17 13.69
C ARG A 262 0.61 4.23 13.27
N LEU A 263 1.70 3.84 12.61
CA LEU A 263 2.67 4.79 12.07
C LEU A 263 2.12 5.56 10.87
N SER A 264 1.34 4.93 9.99
CA SER A 264 0.63 5.62 8.90
C SER A 264 -0.35 6.67 9.45
N ALA A 265 -1.11 6.32 10.49
CA ALA A 265 -2.01 7.25 11.18
C ALA A 265 -1.25 8.45 11.78
N ALA A 266 -0.08 8.24 12.38
CA ALA A 266 0.77 9.33 12.87
C ALA A 266 1.29 10.23 11.73
N GLY A 267 1.62 9.67 10.57
CA GLY A 267 1.97 10.43 9.38
C GLY A 267 0.82 11.33 8.89
N ILE A 268 -0.39 10.76 8.78
CA ILE A 268 -1.62 11.51 8.46
C ILE A 268 -1.86 12.63 9.48
N PHE A 269 -1.74 12.30 10.77
CA PHE A 269 -1.88 13.29 11.85
C PHE A 269 -0.87 14.43 11.69
N GLY A 270 0.41 14.14 11.39
CA GLY A 270 1.43 15.16 11.10
C GLY A 270 1.09 16.09 9.93
N ILE A 271 0.42 15.58 8.89
CA ILE A 271 -0.10 16.39 7.78
C ILE A 271 -1.24 17.30 8.27
N LEU A 272 -2.20 16.77 9.05
CA LEU A 272 -3.28 17.56 9.64
C LEU A 272 -2.72 18.68 10.53
N LYS A 273 -1.69 18.40 11.35
CA LYS A 273 -0.97 19.41 12.12
C LYS A 273 -0.36 20.49 11.23
N LYS A 274 0.31 20.08 10.14
CA LYS A 274 0.93 21.02 9.19
C LYS A 274 -0.08 21.95 8.50
N LEU A 275 -1.32 21.48 8.36
CA LEU A 275 -2.46 22.26 7.84
C LEU A 275 -3.21 23.05 8.93
N GLY A 276 -2.88 22.85 10.21
CA GLY A 276 -3.59 23.46 11.34
C GLY A 276 -5.01 22.91 11.54
N ARG A 277 -5.25 21.67 11.11
CA ARG A 277 -6.53 20.93 11.17
C ARG A 277 -6.56 19.88 12.29
N ASP A 278 -5.62 19.93 13.22
CA ASP A 278 -5.51 19.03 14.38
C ASP A 278 -6.21 19.56 15.65
N THR A 279 -6.79 20.76 15.60
CA THR A 279 -7.50 21.41 16.71
C THR A 279 -8.78 22.07 16.23
N VAL A 280 -9.83 22.09 17.06
CA VAL A 280 -11.03 22.88 16.79
C VAL A 280 -10.72 24.37 16.96
N ARG A 281 -11.02 25.18 15.96
CA ARG A 281 -10.97 26.65 16.07
C ARG A 281 -12.38 27.17 16.24
N ASP A 282 -12.59 28.08 17.19
CA ASP A 282 -13.90 28.69 17.44
C ASP A 282 -14.46 29.32 16.16
N GLY A 283 -15.62 28.82 15.74
CA GLY A 283 -16.33 29.28 14.52
C GLY A 283 -16.01 28.51 13.23
N ASP A 284 -15.01 27.63 13.22
CA ASP A 284 -14.57 26.92 12.02
C ASP A 284 -15.17 25.50 11.95
N LYS A 285 -16.27 25.35 11.19
CA LYS A 285 -16.90 24.04 10.93
C LYS A 285 -16.31 23.33 9.69
N GLN A 286 -15.06 23.64 9.33
CA GLN A 286 -14.47 23.05 8.14
C GLN A 286 -14.23 21.55 8.31
N LYS A 287 -14.97 20.78 7.52
CA LYS A 287 -14.69 19.36 7.33
C LYS A 287 -13.40 19.19 6.53
N SER A 288 -12.62 18.19 6.89
CA SER A 288 -11.42 17.78 6.14
C SER A 288 -11.65 16.38 5.62
N GLN A 289 -11.49 16.20 4.31
CA GLN A 289 -11.53 14.89 3.67
C GLN A 289 -10.13 14.44 3.32
N ILE A 290 -9.84 13.17 3.59
CA ILE A 290 -8.58 12.51 3.28
C ILE A 290 -8.91 11.39 2.30
N ALA A 291 -8.58 11.61 1.04
CA ALA A 291 -8.67 10.56 0.02
C ALA A 291 -7.55 9.54 0.25
N MET A 292 -7.93 8.28 0.44
CA MET A 292 -7.02 7.15 0.58
C MET A 292 -7.19 6.21 -0.61
N ASP A 293 -6.09 5.74 -1.16
CA ASP A 293 -6.05 4.75 -2.25
C ASP A 293 -4.97 3.69 -1.93
N GLY A 294 -5.07 2.54 -2.58
CA GLY A 294 -4.11 1.45 -2.55
C GLY A 294 -4.61 0.20 -1.83
N GLY A 295 -4.27 -0.96 -2.41
CA GLY A 295 -4.77 -2.27 -1.97
C GLY A 295 -4.49 -2.65 -0.51
N LEU A 296 -3.51 -2.00 0.16
CA LEU A 296 -3.31 -2.17 1.60
C LEU A 296 -4.45 -1.56 2.41
N PHE A 297 -4.90 -0.36 2.05
CA PHE A 297 -6.02 0.29 2.72
C PHE A 297 -7.35 -0.37 2.31
N GLU A 298 -7.51 -0.67 1.03
CA GLU A 298 -8.74 -1.24 0.47
C GLU A 298 -9.03 -2.67 0.96
N HIS A 299 -8.06 -3.58 0.82
CA HIS A 299 -8.33 -5.01 0.99
C HIS A 299 -7.88 -5.56 2.35
N TYR A 300 -7.06 -4.83 3.11
CA TYR A 300 -6.58 -5.26 4.42
C TYR A 300 -7.39 -4.58 5.53
N THR A 301 -8.65 -4.98 5.71
CA THR A 301 -9.61 -4.30 6.61
C THR A 301 -9.12 -4.11 8.06
N LYS A 302 -8.34 -5.07 8.59
CA LYS A 302 -7.71 -4.93 9.92
C LYS A 302 -6.71 -3.77 9.98
N PHE A 303 -5.94 -3.57 8.91
CA PHE A 303 -4.99 -2.48 8.79
C PHE A 303 -5.72 -1.13 8.72
N SER A 304 -6.70 -0.98 7.82
CA SER A 304 -7.45 0.27 7.67
C SER A 304 -8.22 0.65 8.93
N SER A 305 -8.91 -0.32 9.56
CA SER A 305 -9.60 -0.10 10.84
C SER A 305 -8.65 0.32 11.97
N CYS A 306 -7.46 -0.30 12.05
CA CYS A 306 -6.44 0.06 13.03
C CYS A 306 -5.89 1.48 12.77
N MET A 307 -5.67 1.85 11.51
CA MET A 307 -5.20 3.17 11.12
C MET A 307 -6.24 4.25 11.46
N GLU A 308 -7.50 4.05 11.09
CA GLU A 308 -8.60 5.00 11.36
C GLU A 308 -8.84 5.19 12.86
N SER A 309 -8.92 4.10 13.62
CA SER A 309 -9.09 4.17 15.08
C SER A 309 -7.92 4.84 15.78
N THR A 310 -6.69 4.62 15.29
CA THR A 310 -5.49 5.28 15.84
C THR A 310 -5.46 6.77 15.49
N LEU A 311 -5.89 7.14 14.28
CA LEU A 311 -6.01 8.55 13.90
C LEU A 311 -7.05 9.26 14.77
N LYS A 312 -8.19 8.60 15.02
CA LYS A 312 -9.22 9.10 15.96
C LYS A 312 -8.65 9.30 17.36
N GLU A 313 -7.88 8.34 17.88
CA GLU A 313 -7.19 8.45 19.18
C GLU A 313 -6.21 9.64 19.22
N LEU A 314 -5.47 9.89 18.13
CA LEU A 314 -4.53 11.01 18.02
C LEU A 314 -5.23 12.37 18.02
N LEU A 315 -6.34 12.49 17.28
CA LEU A 315 -7.13 13.72 17.13
C LEU A 315 -7.96 14.04 18.37
N GLY A 316 -8.44 13.03 19.09
CA GLY A 316 -9.47 13.18 20.12
C GLY A 316 -10.88 13.25 19.52
N GLU A 317 -11.89 12.99 20.35
CA GLU A 317 -13.28 12.82 19.91
C GLU A 317 -13.79 14.04 19.12
N GLU A 318 -13.61 15.24 19.65
CA GLU A 318 -14.16 16.48 19.07
C GLU A 318 -13.61 16.77 17.65
N VAL A 319 -12.29 16.74 17.48
CA VAL A 319 -11.66 17.02 16.17
C VAL A 319 -11.96 15.89 15.19
N SER A 320 -12.03 14.64 15.66
CA SER A 320 -12.24 13.48 14.78
C SER A 320 -13.57 13.53 14.01
N GLU A 321 -14.61 14.18 14.56
CA GLU A 321 -15.90 14.35 13.87
C GLU A 321 -15.81 15.25 12.62
N SER A 322 -14.76 16.08 12.54
CA SER A 322 -14.51 16.95 11.39
C SER A 322 -13.65 16.30 10.30
N ILE A 323 -13.06 15.13 10.57
CA ILE A 323 -12.16 14.42 9.66
C ILE A 323 -12.87 13.21 9.07
N MET A 324 -12.93 13.13 7.75
CA MET A 324 -13.43 11.95 7.04
C MET A 324 -12.32 11.34 6.19
N ILE A 325 -12.12 10.04 6.33
CA ILE A 325 -11.29 9.27 5.42
C ILE A 325 -12.23 8.64 4.40
N GLU A 326 -11.94 8.87 3.12
CA GLU A 326 -12.74 8.34 2.02
C GLU A 326 -11.86 7.53 1.08
N HIS A 327 -12.37 6.38 0.68
CA HIS A 327 -11.70 5.54 -0.29
C HIS A 327 -11.87 6.13 -1.69
N SER A 328 -10.76 6.49 -2.34
CA SER A 328 -10.74 7.03 -3.69
C SER A 328 -10.19 5.98 -4.64
N ASN A 329 -11.10 5.16 -5.19
CA ASN A 329 -10.75 4.21 -6.23
C ASN A 329 -10.26 4.94 -7.48
N ASP A 330 -9.12 4.51 -8.00
CA ASP A 330 -8.52 5.01 -9.24
C ASP A 330 -8.24 6.52 -9.23
N GLY A 331 -7.95 7.07 -8.05
CA GLY A 331 -7.72 8.50 -7.86
C GLY A 331 -6.59 9.03 -8.77
N SER A 332 -5.54 8.24 -8.98
CA SER A 332 -4.44 8.57 -9.90
C SER A 332 -4.84 8.59 -11.37
N GLY A 333 -5.77 7.73 -11.80
CA GLY A 333 -6.21 7.65 -13.20
C GLY A 333 -7.16 8.79 -13.53
N VAL A 334 -8.30 8.86 -12.82
CA VAL A 334 -9.32 9.89 -13.04
C VAL A 334 -8.79 11.28 -12.69
N GLY A 335 -8.01 11.40 -11.61
CA GLY A 335 -7.40 12.66 -11.21
C GLY A 335 -6.47 13.25 -12.27
N ALA A 336 -5.68 12.40 -12.95
CA ALA A 336 -4.84 12.85 -14.06
C ALA A 336 -5.65 13.32 -15.27
N ALA A 337 -6.74 12.62 -15.61
CA ALA A 337 -7.64 13.05 -16.69
C ALA A 337 -8.31 14.39 -16.35
N LEU A 338 -8.74 14.59 -15.10
CA LEU A 338 -9.31 15.85 -14.63
C LEU A 338 -8.27 16.99 -14.63
N LEU A 339 -7.02 16.72 -14.25
CA LEU A 339 -5.95 17.71 -14.34
C LEU A 339 -5.60 18.05 -15.79
N ALA A 340 -5.63 17.08 -16.70
CA ALA A 340 -5.50 17.34 -18.13
C ALA A 340 -6.64 18.24 -18.64
N ALA A 341 -7.87 18.03 -18.15
CA ALA A 341 -9.01 18.86 -18.48
C ALA A 341 -8.88 20.30 -17.94
N SER A 342 -8.46 20.48 -16.69
CA SER A 342 -8.29 21.81 -16.10
C SER A 342 -7.09 22.59 -16.64
N HIS A 343 -6.22 21.95 -17.44
CA HIS A 343 -5.10 22.57 -18.14
C HIS A 343 -5.21 22.40 -19.66
N SER A 344 -6.41 22.09 -20.17
CA SER A 344 -6.66 21.88 -21.59
C SER A 344 -6.36 23.16 -22.38
N GLN A 345 -5.77 23.00 -23.56
CA GLN A 345 -5.53 24.12 -24.48
C GLN A 345 -6.85 24.69 -25.07
N TYR A 346 -7.99 24.06 -24.79
CA TYR A 346 -9.30 24.42 -25.35
C TYR A 346 -10.26 25.08 -24.34
N LEU A 347 -9.85 25.31 -23.09
CA LEU A 347 -10.70 25.89 -22.03
C LEU A 347 -11.34 27.22 -22.44
N GLU A 348 -10.59 28.12 -23.07
CA GLU A 348 -11.07 29.46 -23.45
C GLU A 348 -11.98 29.46 -24.69
N ILE A 349 -12.00 28.38 -25.48
CA ILE A 349 -12.79 28.30 -26.73
C ILE A 349 -14.23 27.86 -26.45
N GLU A 350 -14.48 27.20 -25.32
CA GLU A 350 -15.82 26.72 -24.96
C GLU A 350 -16.69 27.76 -24.22
N GLU A 351 -16.12 28.90 -23.83
CA GLU A 351 -16.82 30.02 -23.18
C GLU A 351 -17.28 31.14 -24.15
N SER A 352 -16.92 31.05 -25.44
CA SER A 352 -17.27 32.02 -26.50
C SER A 352 -18.42 31.56 -27.40
#